data_AF-A0AAN5CWB7-F1
#
_entry.id   AF-A0AAN5CWB7-F1
#
_cell.length_a   1.000
_cell.length_b   1.000
_cell.length_c   1.000
_cell.angle_alpha   90.00
_cell.angle_beta   90.00
_cell.angle_gamma   90.00
#
_symmetry.space_group_name_H-M   'P 1'
#
loop_
_entity.id
_entity.type
_entity.pdbx_description
1 polymer ?
#
loop_
_entity_poly.entity_id
_entity_poly.type
_entity_poly.pdbx_seq_one_letter_code
_entity_poly.pdbx_strand_id
1 'polypeptide(L)'
;MGTPKEDFISSLDESVLEFVRTKSPNCPPQGMDRILPKSDFEAQTRGLTMTNARDLVSKLLEIDPSKRYSASEALLHPYVRSFRREEEV
;
A
#
# COMPACT_ATOMS: atom_id res chain seq x y z
N MET A 1 -5.00 -5.92 0.53
CA MET A 1 -4.18 -7.15 0.44
C MET A 1 -4.97 -8.33 1.00
N GLY A 2 -6.03 -8.77 0.32
CA GLY A 2 -7.00 -9.71 0.90
C GLY A 2 -7.99 -9.08 1.87
N THR A 3 -8.85 -9.91 2.49
CA THR A 3 -9.87 -9.48 3.47
C THR A 3 -9.21 -8.79 4.68
N PRO A 4 -9.66 -7.58 5.09
CA PRO A 4 -9.10 -6.89 6.25
C PRO A 4 -9.32 -7.66 7.55
N LYS A 5 -8.52 -7.35 8.58
CA LYS A 5 -8.64 -7.97 9.91
C LYS A 5 -9.98 -7.60 10.57
N GLU A 6 -10.49 -8.48 11.43
CA GLU A 6 -11.73 -8.25 12.16
C GLU A 6 -11.70 -6.98 13.02
N ASP A 7 -10.53 -6.57 13.50
CA ASP A 7 -10.35 -5.32 14.25
C ASP A 7 -10.78 -4.08 13.44
N PHE A 8 -10.44 -4.06 12.15
CA PHE A 8 -10.83 -2.96 11.25
C PHE A 8 -12.30 -3.03 10.90
N ILE A 9 -12.77 -4.25 10.60
CA ILE A 9 -14.16 -4.50 10.23
C ILE A 9 -15.09 -4.09 11.38
N SER A 10 -14.70 -4.36 12.63
CA SER A 10 -15.45 -3.98 13.83
C SER A 10 -15.43 -2.47 14.13
N SER A 11 -14.52 -1.71 13.53
CA SER A 11 -14.48 -0.24 13.63
C SER A 11 -15.39 0.45 12.61
N LEU A 12 -15.96 -0.28 11.65
CA LEU A 12 -16.86 0.27 10.63
C LEU A 12 -18.29 0.39 11.18
N ASP A 13 -19.08 1.24 10.54
CA ASP A 13 -20.52 1.38 10.84
C ASP A 13 -21.27 0.05 10.58
N GLU A 14 -22.31 -0.24 11.38
CA GLU A 14 -23.09 -1.49 11.33
C GLU A 14 -23.60 -1.82 9.91
N SER A 15 -24.04 -0.81 9.16
CA SER A 15 -24.54 -0.99 7.79
C SER A 15 -23.43 -1.40 6.81
N VAL A 16 -22.22 -0.88 7.02
CA VAL A 16 -21.03 -1.19 6.22
C VAL A 16 -20.47 -2.55 6.60
N LEU A 17 -20.54 -2.89 7.89
CA LEU A 17 -20.18 -4.19 8.46
C LEU A 17 -20.94 -5.34 7.79
N GLU A 18 -22.27 -5.23 7.74
CA GLU A 18 -23.13 -6.25 7.13
C GLU A 18 -22.83 -6.38 5.63
N PHE A 19 -22.61 -5.26 4.93
CA PHE A 19 -22.21 -5.29 3.54
C PHE A 19 -20.86 -6.02 3.34
N VAL A 20 -19.85 -5.69 4.14
CA VAL A 20 -18.52 -6.31 4.05
C VAL A 20 -18.58 -7.81 4.36
N ARG A 21 -19.34 -8.23 5.38
CA ARG A 21 -19.52 -9.64 5.76
C ARG A 21 -20.28 -10.46 4.71
N THR A 22 -21.27 -9.86 4.07
CA THR A 22 -22.16 -10.57 3.13
C THR A 22 -21.60 -10.59 1.71
N LYS A 23 -20.85 -9.56 1.31
CA LYS A 23 -20.42 -9.36 -0.08
C LYS A 23 -18.93 -9.56 -0.33
N SER A 24 -18.08 -9.61 0.70
CA SER A 24 -16.64 -9.80 0.47
C SER A 24 -16.30 -11.28 0.35
N PRO A 25 -15.98 -11.82 -0.85
CA PRO A 25 -15.37 -13.14 -0.94
C PRO A 25 -14.06 -13.12 -0.14
N ASN A 26 -13.79 -14.17 0.63
CA ASN A 26 -12.60 -14.25 1.44
C ASN A 26 -11.37 -14.32 0.52
N CYS A 27 -10.78 -13.17 0.22
CA CYS A 27 -9.63 -13.08 -0.65
C CYS A 27 -8.37 -13.25 0.20
N PRO A 28 -7.52 -14.25 -0.08
CA PRO A 28 -6.26 -14.39 0.62
C PRO A 28 -5.36 -13.19 0.32
N PRO A 29 -4.48 -12.81 1.26
CA PRO A 29 -3.50 -11.75 1.03
C PRO A 29 -2.62 -12.11 -0.16
N GLN A 30 -2.67 -11.29 -1.21
CA GLN A 30 -1.78 -11.41 -2.35
C GLN A 30 -0.45 -10.75 -1.99
N GLY A 31 0.67 -11.43 -2.24
CA GLY A 31 1.99 -10.85 -2.05
C GLY A 31 2.22 -9.71 -3.04
N MET A 32 2.98 -8.69 -2.63
CA MET A 32 3.33 -7.54 -3.48
C MET A 32 4.06 -7.95 -4.77
N ASP A 33 4.69 -9.13 -4.80
CA ASP A 33 5.31 -9.69 -6.00
C ASP A 33 4.29 -10.00 -7.12
N ARG A 34 3.05 -10.32 -6.78
CA ARG A 34 1.97 -10.57 -7.74
C ARG A 34 1.28 -9.28 -8.18
N ILE A 35 1.21 -8.29 -7.28
CA ILE A 35 0.55 -6.99 -7.54
C ILE A 35 1.48 -6.10 -8.37
N LEU A 36 2.78 -6.14 -8.07
CA LEU A 36 3.84 -5.41 -8.75
C LEU A 36 4.96 -6.37 -9.16
N PRO A 37 4.80 -7.12 -10.27
CA PRO A 37 5.82 -7.99 -10.82
C PRO A 37 7.13 -7.26 -11.11
N LYS A 38 8.25 -8.00 -11.12
CA LYS A 38 9.55 -7.39 -11.45
C LYS A 38 9.62 -6.89 -12.89
N SER A 39 8.84 -7.52 -13.77
CA SER A 39 8.77 -7.22 -15.20
C SER A 39 8.22 -5.83 -15.50
N ASP A 40 7.46 -5.24 -14.57
CA ASP A 40 6.92 -3.88 -14.70
C ASP A 40 7.95 -2.80 -14.35
N PHE A 41 9.11 -3.17 -13.80
CA PHE A 41 10.18 -2.24 -13.47
C PHE A 41 11.33 -2.40 -14.46
N GLU A 42 11.62 -1.34 -15.21
CA GLU A 42 12.85 -1.26 -15.99
C GLU A 42 14.05 -1.32 -15.04
N ALA A 43 14.87 -2.36 -15.17
CA ALA A 43 15.82 -2.84 -14.17
C ALA A 43 16.85 -1.81 -13.64
N GLN A 44 17.00 -0.64 -14.26
CA GLN A 44 17.99 0.38 -13.88
C GLN A 44 17.51 1.82 -14.16
N THR A 45 16.31 2.19 -13.74
CA THR A 45 15.99 3.63 -13.66
C THR A 45 16.62 4.23 -12.40
N ARG A 46 17.80 4.86 -12.56
CA ARG A 46 18.37 5.83 -11.61
C ARG A 46 18.71 5.31 -10.19
N GLY A 47 19.22 4.08 -10.06
CA GLY A 47 19.65 3.55 -8.77
C GLY A 47 18.49 3.27 -7.79
N LEU A 48 17.26 3.34 -8.27
CA LEU A 48 16.08 3.01 -7.50
C LEU A 48 15.87 1.51 -7.54
N THR A 49 16.08 0.87 -6.40
CA THR A 49 15.81 -0.56 -6.28
C THR A 49 14.30 -0.78 -6.29
N MET A 50 13.86 -1.71 -7.12
CA MET A 50 12.49 -2.20 -7.14
C MET A 50 11.99 -2.62 -5.75
N THR A 51 12.90 -3.08 -4.88
CA THR A 51 12.64 -3.36 -3.47
C THR A 51 12.09 -2.14 -2.73
N ASN A 52 12.67 -0.95 -2.95
CA ASN A 52 12.21 0.29 -2.33
C ASN A 52 10.85 0.74 -2.89
N ALA A 53 10.60 0.53 -4.19
CA ALA A 53 9.30 0.83 -4.80
C ALA A 53 8.19 -0.06 -4.20
N ARG A 54 8.45 -1.36 -4.11
CA ARG A 54 7.52 -2.34 -3.53
C ARG A 54 7.25 -2.07 -2.05
N ASP A 55 8.28 -1.72 -1.27
CA ASP A 55 8.11 -1.40 0.15
C ASP A 55 7.20 -0.17 0.35
N LEU A 56 7.44 0.89 -0.43
CA LEU A 56 6.62 2.10 -0.38
C LEU A 56 5.16 1.80 -0.73
N VAL A 57 4.92 1.09 -1.84
CA VAL A 57 3.55 0.77 -2.27
C VAL A 57 2.85 -0.14 -1.27
N SER A 58 3.57 -1.09 -0.66
CA SER A 58 3.02 -1.94 0.40
C SER A 58 2.53 -1.16 1.61
N LYS A 59 3.20 -0.07 1.95
CA LYS A 59 2.85 0.79 3.10
C LYS A 59 1.78 1.82 2.76
N LEU A 60 1.64 2.18 1.48
CA LEU A 60 0.59 3.08 0.98
C LEU A 60 -0.74 2.34 0.72
N LEU A 61 -0.69 1.12 0.18
CA LEU A 61 -1.87 0.29 -0.10
C LEU A 61 -2.35 -0.52 1.11
N GLU A 62 -2.09 -0.02 2.32
CA GLU A 62 -2.60 -0.62 3.54
C GLU A 62 -4.08 -0.24 3.73
N ILE A 63 -4.93 -1.23 4.01
CA ILE A 63 -6.38 -1.01 4.15
C ILE A 63 -6.67 -0.17 5.40
N ASP A 64 -5.98 -0.48 6.49
CA ASP A 64 -6.12 0.21 7.78
C ASP A 64 -5.48 1.61 7.70
N PRO A 65 -6.24 2.71 7.88
CA PRO A 65 -5.68 4.06 7.81
C PRO A 65 -4.66 4.32 8.92
N SER A 66 -4.80 3.68 10.09
CA SER A 66 -3.86 3.82 11.21
C SER A 66 -2.50 3.19 10.96
N LYS A 67 -2.39 2.26 10.00
CA LYS A 67 -1.14 1.60 9.62
C LYS A 67 -0.61 2.11 8.27
N ARG A 68 -1.44 2.83 7.52
CA ARG A 68 -1.08 3.44 6.24
C ARG A 68 -0.09 4.58 6.46
N TYR A 69 0.97 4.61 5.66
CA TYR A 69 1.91 5.73 5.66
C TYR A 69 1.20 7.07 5.39
N SER A 70 1.52 8.07 6.19
CA SER A 70 1.11 9.44 5.92
C SER A 70 1.85 10.01 4.71
N ALA A 71 1.26 11.03 4.07
CA ALA A 71 1.87 11.68 2.90
C ALA A 71 3.29 12.20 3.20
N SER A 72 3.49 12.78 4.39
CA SER A 72 4.82 13.24 4.84
C SER A 72 5.83 12.10 5.00
N GLU A 73 5.39 10.94 5.50
CA GLU A 73 6.26 9.77 5.66
C GLU A 73 6.62 9.12 4.32
N ALA A 74 5.66 9.10 3.38
CA ALA A 74 5.91 8.64 2.02
C ALA A 74 6.93 9.52 1.29
N LEU A 75 6.90 10.84 1.51
CA LEU A 75 7.87 11.79 0.95
C LEU A 75 9.31 11.60 1.49
N LEU A 76 9.45 11.06 2.71
CA LEU A 76 10.75 10.75 3.32
C LEU A 76 11.32 9.40 2.84
N HIS A 77 10.51 8.58 2.18
CA HIS A 77 10.93 7.26 1.74
C HIS A 77 12.07 7.35 0.70
N PRO A 78 13.12 6.50 0.77
CA PRO A 78 14.28 6.55 -0.13
C PRO A 78 13.91 6.49 -1.63
N TYR A 79 12.76 5.88 -1.95
CA TYR A 79 12.22 5.88 -3.30
C TYR A 79 11.79 7.28 -3.77
N VAL A 80 10.98 8.00 -2.98
CA VAL A 80 10.45 9.32 -3.35
C VAL A 80 11.48 10.42 -3.13
N ARG A 81 12.31 10.30 -2.10
CA ARG A 81 13.37 11.26 -1.77
C ARG A 81 14.32 11.51 -2.94
N SER A 82 14.58 10.50 -3.76
CA SER A 82 15.44 10.61 -4.95
C SER A 82 14.79 11.38 -6.10
N PHE A 83 13.47 11.53 -6.10
CA PHE A 83 12.71 12.33 -7.07
C PHE A 83 12.29 13.70 -6.53
N ARG A 84 12.35 13.90 -5.21
CA ARG A 84 11.96 15.14 -4.55
C ARG A 84 12.83 16.29 -5.06
N ARG A 85 12.20 17.27 -5.72
CA ARG A 85 12.80 18.57 -6.02
C ARG A 85 12.42 19.54 -4.90
N GLU A 86 13.35 20.40 -4.51
CA GLU A 86 13.14 21.35 -3.41
C GLU A 86 12.14 22.48 -3.74
N GLU A 87 11.64 22.55 -4.98
CA GLU A 87 10.72 23.61 -5.45
C GLU A 87 9.22 23.28 -5.25
N GLU A 88 8.86 22.07 -4.80
CA GLU A 88 7.46 21.64 -4.60
C GLU A 88 6.99 21.69 -3.14
N VAL A 89 7.30 22.76 -2.39
CA VAL A 89 6.80 22.96 -1.00
C VAL A 89 5.93 24.20 -0.85
#